data_AF-A0A3D0FQG1-F1
#
_entry.id   AF-A0A3D0FQG1-F1
#
_cell.length_a   1.000
_cell.length_b   1.000
_cell.length_c   1.000
_cell.angle_alpha   90.00
_cell.angle_beta   90.00
_cell.angle_gamma   90.00
#
_symmetry.space_group_name_H-M   'P 1'
#
loop_
_entity.id
_entity.type
_entity.pdbx_description
1 polymer ?
#
loop_
_entity_poly.entity_id
_entity_poly.type
_entity_poly.pdbx_seq_one_letter_code
_entity_poly.pdbx_strand_id
1 'polypeptide(L)' 'MQKLTAKEEEIMSHFWEKGALFVRELIDFYTDKKPHFNTLSTIVRGL' A
#
# COMPACT_ATOMS: atom_id res chain seq x y z
N MET A 1 12.26 -16.23 4.14
CA MET A 1 11.46 -15.01 4.29
C MET A 1 11.57 -14.21 3.01
N GLN A 2 10.44 -13.91 2.35
CA GLN A 2 10.47 -12.95 1.25
C GLN A 2 10.75 -11.57 1.85
N LYS A 3 11.71 -10.85 1.28
CA LYS A 3 12.04 -9.50 1.74
C LYS A 3 11.05 -8.56 1.08
N LEU A 4 10.21 -7.94 1.89
CA LEU A 4 9.33 -6.87 1.42
C LEU A 4 10.22 -5.70 0.96
N THR A 5 9.84 -5.10 -0.15
CA THR A 5 10.37 -3.80 -0.56
C THR A 5 9.88 -2.74 0.42
N ALA A 6 10.59 -1.61 0.52
CA ALA A 6 10.18 -0.50 1.39
C ALA A 6 8.70 -0.09 1.18
N LYS A 7 8.23 -0.19 -0.07
CA LYS A 7 6.86 0.18 -0.43
C LYS A 7 5.82 -0.83 0.05
N GLU A 8 6.16 -2.12 0.00
CA GLU A 8 5.34 -3.19 0.56
C GLU A 8 5.27 -3.10 2.09
N GLU A 9 6.39 -2.77 2.75
CA GLU A 9 6.42 -2.53 4.20
C GLU A 9 5.55 -1.35 4.62
N GLU A 10 5.59 -0.23 3.87
CA GLU A 10 4.69 0.91 4.10
C GLU A 10 3.22 0.50 3.99
N ILE A 11 2.87 -0.23 2.94
CA ILE A 11 1.50 -0.69 2.71
C ILE A 11 1.04 -1.63 3.82
N MET A 12 1.86 -2.61 4.20
CA MET A 12 1.58 -3.52 5.31
C MET A 12 1.40 -2.76 6.63
N SER A 13 2.23 -1.73 6.87
CA SER A 13 2.12 -0.88 8.06
C SER A 13 0.77 -0.15 8.10
N HIS A 14 0.29 0.38 6.97
CA HIS A 14 -1.03 1.01 6.90
C HIS A 14 -2.17 0.03 7.20
N PHE A 15 -2.10 -1.20 6.67
CA PHE A 15 -3.07 -2.25 6.99
C PHE A 15 -3.00 -2.68 8.46
N TRP A 16 -1.80 -2.71 9.04
CA TRP A 16 -1.61 -3.06 10.45
C TRP A 16 -2.19 -2.00 11.40
N GLU A 17 -1.96 -0.72 11.12
CA GLU A 17 -2.43 0.38 11.96
C GLU A 17 -3.93 0.68 11.80
N LYS A 18 -4.47 0.55 10.58
CA LYS A 18 -5.86 0.94 10.29
C LYS A 18 -6.82 -0.24 10.06
N GLY A 19 -6.29 -1.45 9.93
CA GLY A 19 -7.06 -2.64 9.60
C GLY A 19 -7.38 -2.76 8.11
N ALA A 20 -8.53 -3.36 7.80
CA ALA A 20 -8.95 -3.56 6.42
C ALA A 20 -9.21 -2.22 5.72
N LEU A 21 -8.39 -1.91 4.73
CA LEU A 21 -8.47 -0.70 3.91
C LEU A 21 -8.75 -1.04 2.44
N PHE A 22 -9.43 -0.14 1.74
CA PHE A 22 -9.50 -0.22 0.28
C PHE A 22 -8.25 0.41 -0.35
N VAL A 23 -7.81 -0.12 -1.50
CA VAL A 23 -6.66 0.43 -2.25
C VAL A 23 -6.84 1.91 -2.58
N ARG A 24 -8.08 2.37 -2.83
CA ARG A 24 -8.40 3.79 -3.04
C ARG A 24 -8.12 4.67 -1.81
N GLU A 25 -8.31 4.13 -0.61
CA GLU A 25 -8.03 4.84 0.65
C GLU A 25 -6.53 4.87 0.91
N LEU A 26 -5.83 3.79 0.52
CA LEU A 26 -4.38 3.73 0.57
C LEU A 26 -3.73 4.85 -0.26
N ILE A 27 -4.28 5.15 -1.44
CA ILE A 27 -3.83 6.28 -2.29
C ILE A 27 -3.94 7.61 -1.54
N ASP A 28 -4.97 7.76 -0.71
CA ASP A 28 -5.23 9.03 -0.02
C ASP A 28 -4.23 9.33 1.10
N PHE A 29 -3.52 8.31 1.61
CA PHE A 29 -2.40 8.50 2.53
C PHE A 29 -1.15 9.11 1.87
N TYR A 30 -1.06 9.10 0.54
CA TYR A 30 0.03 9.74 -0.19
C TYR A 30 -0.37 11.18 -0.52
N THR A 31 0.24 12.17 0.15
CA THR A 31 -0.11 13.59 -0.01
C THR A 31 0.60 14.28 -1.17
N ASP A 32 1.86 13.93 -1.44
CA ASP A 32 2.71 14.67 -2.39
C ASP A 32 2.67 14.08 -3.82
N LYS A 33 2.85 12.75 -3.92
CA LYS A 33 2.85 12.02 -5.19
C LYS A 33 1.99 10.77 -5.09
N LYS A 34 0.67 10.95 -5.22
CA LYS A 34 -0.31 9.86 -5.24
C LYS A 34 0.09 8.83 -6.32
N PRO A 35 0.49 7.61 -5.94
CA PRO A 35 0.72 6.55 -6.91
C PRO A 35 -0.56 6.29 -7.67
N HIS A 36 -0.44 5.88 -8.94
CA HIS A 36 -1.62 5.46 -9.67
C HIS A 36 -2.23 4.24 -8.99
N PHE A 37 -3.56 4.13 -9.00
CA PHE A 37 -4.29 3.02 -8.40
C PHE A 37 -3.75 1.66 -8.83
N ASN A 38 -3.45 1.51 -10.12
CA ASN A 38 -2.89 0.27 -10.68
C ASN A 38 -1.55 -0.12 -10.03
N THR A 39 -0.71 0.86 -9.67
CA THR A 39 0.57 0.59 -9.01
C THR A 39 0.35 -0.04 -7.65
N LEU A 40 -0.49 0.56 -6.81
CA LEU A 40 -0.81 0.00 -5.50
C LEU A 40 -1.57 -1.32 -5.63
N SER A 41 -2.50 -1.43 -6.58
CA SER A 41 -3.26 -2.66 -6.82
C SER A 41 -2.36 -3.85 -7.18
N THR A 42 -1.36 -3.64 -8.02
CA THR A 42 -0.38 -4.69 -8.36
C THR A 42 0.46 -5.08 -7.14
N ILE A 43 0.89 -4.12 -6.32
CA ILE A 43 1.67 -4.40 -5.11
C ILE A 43 0.80 -5.15 -4.08
N VAL A 44 -0.41 -4.67 -3.82
CA VAL A 44 -1.36 -5.29 -2.88
C VAL A 44 -1.77 -6.69 -3.31
N ARG A 45 -1.83 -6.98 -4.61
CA ARG A 45 -2.05 -8.35 -5.12
C ARG A 45 -0.83 -9.27 -4.98
N GLY A 46 0.36 -8.70 -4.86
CA GLY A 46 1.62 -9.44 -4.69
C GLY A 46 2.00 -9.69 -3.23
N LEU A 47 1.44 -8.91 -2.30
CA LEU A 47 1.49 -9.10 -0.84
C LEU A 47 0.65 -10.32 -0.40
#